data_AF-A0A955FWK7-F1
#
_entry.id   AF-A0A955FWK7-F1
#
_cell.length_a   1.000
_cell.length_b   1.000
_cell.length_c   1.000
_cell.angle_alpha   90.00
_cell.angle_beta   90.00
_cell.angle_gamma   90.00
#
_symmetry.space_group_name_H-M   'P 1'
#
loop_
_entity.id
_entity.type
_entity.pdbx_description
1 polymer ?
#
loop_
_entity_poly.entity_id
_entity_poly.type
_entity_poly.pdbx_seq_one_letter_code
_entity_poly.pdbx_strand_id
1 'polypeptide(L)'
;MVPVLTTFAAETAEAATTAASNTPVMAKAIMLAVALGTAAFGLAWVGANYMKALGRNPEAGKAASQIIIIAAMIEVTALLAFLLGAFLLS
;
A
#
# COMPACT_ATOMS: atom_id res chain seq x y z
N MET A 1 -12.78 -27.84 40.52
CA MET A 1 -11.38 -27.63 40.10
C MET A 1 -11.31 -28.01 38.63
N VAL A 2 -11.13 -27.05 37.72
CA VAL A 2 -11.14 -27.32 36.27
C VAL A 2 -9.81 -28.02 35.91
N PRO A 3 -9.83 -29.14 35.18
CA PRO A 3 -8.62 -29.89 34.88
C PRO A 3 -7.66 -29.11 33.98
N VAL A 4 -6.38 -29.09 34.35
CA VAL A 4 -5.29 -28.38 33.66
C VAL A 4 -5.25 -28.63 32.15
N LEU A 5 -5.59 -29.86 31.72
CA LEU A 5 -5.67 -30.24 30.31
C LEU A 5 -6.70 -29.40 29.52
N THR A 6 -7.83 -29.05 30.16
CA THR A 6 -8.88 -28.23 29.52
C THR A 6 -8.48 -26.76 29.43
N THR A 7 -7.66 -26.27 30.35
CA THR A 7 -7.10 -24.91 30.30
C THR A 7 -6.09 -24.77 29.15
N PHE A 8 -5.18 -25.73 28.97
CA PHE A 8 -4.24 -25.72 27.84
C PHE A 8 -4.92 -25.84 26.48
N ALA A 9 -5.97 -26.66 26.38
CA ALA A 9 -6.76 -26.77 25.15
C ALA A 9 -7.50 -25.45 24.82
N ALA A 10 -7.98 -24.73 25.84
CA ALA A 10 -8.61 -23.43 25.66
C ALA A 10 -7.59 -22.35 25.23
N GLU A 11 -6.43 -22.29 25.88
CA GLU A 11 -5.37 -21.31 25.58
C GLU A 11 -4.78 -21.48 24.18
N THR A 12 -4.62 -22.73 23.72
CA THR A 12 -4.16 -23.03 22.35
C THR A 12 -5.23 -22.72 21.29
N ALA A 13 -6.52 -22.92 21.59
CA ALA A 13 -7.61 -22.53 20.70
C ALA A 13 -7.75 -21.00 20.57
N GLU A 14 -7.54 -20.26 21.66
CA GLU A 14 -7.57 -18.79 21.67
C GLU A 14 -6.38 -18.19 20.91
N ALA A 15 -5.18 -18.77 21.08
CA ALA A 15 -3.99 -18.39 20.30
C ALA A 15 -4.15 -18.68 18.81
N ALA A 16 -4.74 -19.82 18.45
CA ALA A 16 -5.03 -20.17 17.04
C ALA A 16 -6.06 -19.23 16.42
N THR A 17 -7.09 -18.86 17.17
CA THR A 17 -8.13 -17.91 16.72
C THR A 17 -7.54 -16.50 16.52
N THR A 18 -6.67 -16.05 17.43
CA THR A 18 -5.98 -14.75 17.34
C THR A 18 -4.99 -14.69 16.18
N ALA A 19 -4.27 -15.78 15.92
CA ALA A 19 -3.39 -15.88 14.76
C ALA A 19 -4.20 -15.86 13.44
N ALA A 20 -5.33 -16.56 13.41
CA ALA A 20 -6.24 -16.54 12.25
C ALA A 20 -6.87 -15.15 12.02
N SER A 21 -7.18 -14.38 13.07
CA SER A 21 -7.74 -13.04 12.93
C SER A 21 -6.70 -11.96 12.55
N ASN A 22 -5.43 -12.14 12.92
CA ASN A 22 -4.37 -11.15 12.63
C ASN A 22 -3.77 -11.28 11.22
N THR A 23 -3.79 -12.47 10.62
CA THR A 23 -3.27 -12.70 9.27
C THR A 23 -3.95 -11.86 8.17
N PRO A 24 -5.29 -11.69 8.11
CA PRO A 24 -5.91 -10.85 7.09
C PRO A 24 -5.59 -9.36 7.28
N VAL A 25 -5.46 -8.88 8.52
CA VAL A 25 -5.10 -7.48 8.81
C VAL A 25 -3.65 -7.19 8.38
N MET A 26 -2.71 -8.08 8.72
CA MET A 26 -1.31 -7.95 8.31
C MET A 26 -1.16 -7.97 6.79
N ALA A 27 -1.89 -8.86 6.09
CA ALA A 27 -1.85 -8.93 4.64
C ALA A 27 -2.35 -7.62 3.98
N LYS A 28 -3.45 -7.05 4.49
CA LYS A 28 -3.95 -5.73 4.02
C LYS A 28 -2.94 -4.61 4.28
N ALA A 29 -2.33 -4.58 5.46
CA ALA A 29 -1.33 -3.57 5.79
C ALA A 29 -0.12 -3.63 4.86
N ILE A 30 0.38 -4.85 4.57
CA ILE A 30 1.49 -5.05 3.63
C ILE A 30 1.08 -4.63 2.21
N MET A 31 -0.10 -5.04 1.75
CA MET A 31 -0.62 -4.64 0.44
C MET A 31 -0.68 -3.11 0.30
N LEU A 32 -1.25 -2.42 1.29
CA LEU A 32 -1.35 -0.95 1.28
C LEU A 32 0.04 -0.29 1.34
N ALA A 33 0.94 -0.80 2.19
CA ALA A 33 2.30 -0.28 2.28
C ALA A 33 3.05 -0.40 0.94
N VAL A 34 2.93 -1.55 0.26
CA VAL A 34 3.54 -1.76 -1.05
C VAL A 34 2.90 -0.88 -2.11
N ALA A 35 1.57 -0.84 -2.19
CA ALA A 35 0.87 -0.05 -3.21
C ALA A 35 1.15 1.45 -3.06
N LEU A 36 0.99 2.00 -1.86
CA LEU A 36 1.22 3.42 -1.60
C LEU A 36 2.71 3.77 -1.65
N GLY A 37 3.57 2.90 -1.13
CA GLY A 37 5.02 3.09 -1.15
C GLY A 37 5.59 3.11 -2.58
N THR A 38 5.16 2.19 -3.43
CA THR A 38 5.58 2.15 -4.84
C THR A 38 5.00 3.31 -5.65
N ALA A 39 3.76 3.73 -5.38
CA ALA A 39 3.18 4.93 -5.99
C ALA A 39 3.97 6.20 -5.64
N ALA A 40 4.28 6.39 -4.36
CA ALA A 40 5.08 7.53 -3.89
C ALA A 40 6.47 7.53 -4.53
N PHE A 41 7.13 6.37 -4.60
CA PHE A 41 8.42 6.23 -5.27
C PHE A 41 8.32 6.52 -6.78
N GLY A 42 7.28 6.01 -7.44
CA GLY A 42 7.03 6.25 -8.87
C GLY A 42 6.84 7.73 -9.18
N LEU A 43 6.06 8.45 -8.37
CA LEU A 43 5.87 9.90 -8.51
C LEU A 43 7.18 10.67 -8.30
N ALA A 44 7.94 10.32 -7.26
CA ALA A 44 9.24 10.93 -6.99
C ALA A 44 10.20 10.71 -8.18
N TRP A 45 10.22 9.51 -8.74
CA TRP A 45 11.05 9.17 -9.90
C TRP A 45 10.65 9.95 -11.15
N VAL A 46 9.35 10.00 -11.48
CA VAL A 46 8.84 10.75 -12.62
C VAL A 46 9.16 12.25 -12.47
N GLY A 47 8.87 12.83 -11.30
CA GLY A 47 9.15 14.22 -11.00
C GLY A 47 10.64 14.56 -11.07
N ALA A 48 11.51 13.74 -10.47
CA ALA A 48 12.96 13.95 -10.50
C ALA A 48 13.52 13.94 -11.92
N ASN A 49 13.09 12.99 -12.75
CA ASN A 49 13.54 12.92 -14.14
C ASN A 49 13.01 14.08 -14.99
N TYR A 50 11.77 14.50 -14.76
CA TYR A 50 11.21 15.69 -15.42
C TYR A 50 12.00 16.95 -15.05
N MET A 51 12.29 17.17 -13.77
CA MET A 51 13.07 18.33 -13.32
C MET A 51 14.50 18.30 -13.87
N LYS A 52 15.12 17.11 -13.96
CA LYS A 52 16.43 16.93 -14.60
C LYS A 52 16.40 17.25 -16.10
N ALA A 53 15.33 16.87 -16.81
CA ALA A 53 15.16 17.20 -18.21
C ALA A 53 14.94 18.71 -18.42
N LEU A 54 14.10 19.32 -17.59
CA LEU A 54 13.81 20.76 -17.62
C LEU A 54 15.06 21.61 -17.38
N GLY A 55 15.91 21.21 -16.42
CA GLY A 55 17.17 21.89 -16.14
C GLY A 55 18.20 21.78 -17.27
N ARG A 56 18.10 20.76 -18.13
CA ARG A 56 18.97 20.60 -19.31
C ARG A 56 18.43 21.30 -20.55
N ASN A 57 17.11 21.31 -20.71
CA ASN A 57 16.44 21.96 -21.81
C ASN A 57 15.13 22.60 -21.32
N PRO A 58 15.03 23.94 -21.26
CA PRO A 58 13.81 24.61 -20.81
C PRO A 58 12.60 24.33 -21.72
N GLU A 59 12.80 23.92 -22.98
CA GLU A 59 11.68 23.52 -23.87
C GLU A 59 10.95 22.26 -23.39
N ALA A 60 11.58 21.42 -22.55
CA ALA A 60 10.91 20.29 -21.90
C ALA A 60 9.74 20.75 -20.99
N GLY A 61 9.70 22.04 -20.62
CA GLY A 61 8.58 22.65 -19.90
C GLY A 61 7.22 22.46 -20.60
N LYS A 62 7.22 22.36 -21.94
CA LYS A 62 5.99 22.12 -22.73
C LYS A 62 5.33 20.78 -22.40
N ALA A 63 6.09 19.81 -21.90
CA ALA A 63 5.57 18.50 -21.50
C ALA A 63 4.97 18.48 -20.08
N ALA A 64 4.97 19.61 -19.34
CA ALA A 64 4.46 19.68 -17.96
C ALA A 64 3.06 19.06 -17.81
N SER A 65 2.14 19.38 -18.73
CA SER A 65 0.78 18.85 -18.72
C SER A 65 0.75 17.33 -18.86
N GLN A 66 1.60 16.76 -19.73
CA GLN A 66 1.70 15.31 -19.91
C GLN A 66 2.25 14.62 -18.65
N ILE A 67 3.22 15.24 -17.97
CA ILE A 67 3.78 14.71 -16.71
C ILE A 67 2.72 14.70 -15.60
N ILE A 68 1.88 15.75 -15.52
CA ILE A 68 0.77 15.80 -14.56
C ILE A 68 -0.24 14.69 -14.84
N ILE A 69 -0.54 14.40 -16.11
CA ILE A 69 -1.43 13.28 -16.48
C ILE A 69 -0.82 11.95 -16.02
N ILE A 70 0.47 11.72 -16.25
CA ILE A 70 1.16 10.51 -15.77
C ILE A 70 1.08 10.41 -14.24
N ALA A 71 1.33 11.51 -13.53
CA ALA A 71 1.21 11.55 -12.07
C ALA A 71 -0.22 11.22 -11.60
N ALA A 72 -1.23 11.77 -12.26
CA ALA A 72 -2.63 11.49 -11.97
C ALA A 72 -2.97 10.00 -12.18
N MET A 73 -2.43 9.34 -13.20
CA MET A 73 -2.66 7.91 -13.43
C MET A 73 -2.04 7.03 -12.34
N ILE A 74 -0.86 7.42 -11.82
CA ILE A 74 -0.23 6.75 -10.67
C ILE A 74 -1.10 6.91 -9.42
N GLU A 75 -1.57 8.13 -9.15
CA GLU A 75 -2.48 8.42 -8.04
C GLU A 75 -3.80 7.64 -8.12
N VAL A 76 -4.44 7.59 -9.29
CA VAL A 76 -5.68 6.81 -9.47
C VAL A 76 -5.45 5.33 -9.12
N THR A 77 -4.32 4.76 -9.51
CA THR A 77 -3.98 3.37 -9.16
C THR A 77 -3.79 3.21 -7.65
N ALA A 78 -3.10 4.14 -7.01
CA ALA A 78 -2.90 4.15 -5.56
C ALA A 78 -4.23 4.29 -4.79
N LEU A 79 -5.12 5.17 -5.24
CA LEU A 79 -6.46 5.37 -4.66
C LEU A 79 -7.35 4.14 -4.82
N LEU A 80 -7.29 3.45 -5.96
CA LEU A 80 -8.01 2.19 -6.16
C LEU A 80 -7.47 1.08 -5.25
N ALA A 81 -6.15 0.98 -5.09
CA ALA A 81 -5.54 0.02 -4.17
C ALA A 81 -5.88 0.34 -2.71
N PHE A 82 -5.92 1.62 -2.34
CA PHE A 82 -6.36 2.07 -1.03
C PHE A 82 -7.83 1.72 -0.78
N LEU A 83 -8.71 2.04 -1.73
CA LEU A 83 -10.14 1.71 -1.65
C LEU A 83 -10.33 0.20 -1.43
N LEU A 84 -9.64 -0.62 -2.22
CA LEU A 84 -9.70 -2.08 -2.10
C LEU A 84 -9.20 -2.58 -0.74
N GLY A 85 -8.01 -2.16 -0.31
CA GLY A 85 -7.37 -2.64 0.91
C GLY A 85 -8.00 -2.14 2.20
N ALA A 86 -8.53 -0.92 2.21
CA ALA A 86 -9.12 -0.31 3.40
C ALA A 86 -10.62 -0.63 3.57
N PHE A 87 -11.37 -0.83 2.49
CA PHE A 87 -12.84 -0.92 2.56
C PHE A 87 -13.45 -2.18 1.95
N LEU A 88 -12.90 -2.74 0.87
CA LEU A 88 -13.56 -3.85 0.16
C LEU A 88 -13.05 -5.23 0.56
N LEU A 89 -11.79 -5.35 0.98
CA LEU A 89 -11.27 -6.58 1.55
C LEU A 89 -11.71 -6.66 3.02
N SER A 90 -12.32 -7.78 3.42
CA SER A 90 -12.74 -8.09 4.81
C SER A 90 -11.78 -9.07 5.48
#